data_AF-A0A0A0BRI3-F1
#
_entry.id   AF-A0A0A0BRI3-F1
#
_cell.length_a   1.000
_cell.length_b   1.000
_cell.length_c   1.000
_cell.angle_alpha   90.00
_cell.angle_beta   90.00
_cell.angle_gamma   90.00
#
_symmetry.space_group_name_H-M   'P 1'
#
loop_
_entity.id
_entity.type
_entity.pdbx_description
1 polymer ?
#
loop_
_entity_poly.entity_id
_entity_poly.type
_entity_poly.pdbx_seq_one_letter_code
_entity_poly.pdbx_strand_id
1 'polypeptide(L)'
;MTPDAGRRPARASRTEDAGPSAGASVAVPRGSSGGQDATTGCSVHPGLDRLVGVMDRLRSPGGCPWDAEQTHESLLPYAVEEVYEVVEAVEAGDRAGMREELGDLLLQVVFHARIAQEHPDDPFDVDDVAADVAAKLRRRHPHVFGETAERAETAETAEARTGSAAGEGALDAEAVHRRWDVLKQSEKARASVVDGIPPALPALARAQKVLGRVRRAGLGVELPPDADSLGRRLLALVDEAQRVGVDAESALRGAVHDLESAVRRAEAG
;
A
#
# COMPACT_ATOMS: atom_id res chain seq x y z
N MET A 1 5.35 33.34 -43.83
CA MET A 1 4.93 31.93 -43.94
C MET A 1 5.24 31.29 -42.60
N THR A 2 4.27 31.35 -41.71
CA THR A 2 4.29 30.97 -40.28
C THR A 2 3.06 30.10 -40.08
N PRO A 3 3.16 28.89 -39.52
CA PRO A 3 1.98 28.10 -39.25
C PRO A 3 1.35 28.51 -37.91
N ASP A 4 0.04 28.64 -37.99
CA ASP A 4 -0.95 29.06 -37.01
C ASP A 4 -1.14 28.02 -35.88
N ALA A 5 -1.34 28.51 -34.67
CA ALA A 5 -1.50 27.70 -33.46
C ALA A 5 -2.97 27.26 -33.31
N GLY A 6 -3.24 25.99 -33.60
CA GLY A 6 -4.54 25.36 -33.46
C GLY A 6 -5.07 25.36 -32.03
N ARG A 7 -6.18 26.07 -31.85
CA ARG A 7 -7.07 26.17 -30.68
C ARG A 7 -7.59 24.79 -30.25
N ARG A 8 -7.47 24.41 -28.98
CA ARG A 8 -8.13 23.22 -28.39
C ARG A 8 -9.65 23.43 -28.28
N PRO A 9 -10.50 22.43 -28.59
CA PRO A 9 -11.94 22.53 -28.33
C PRO A 9 -12.28 22.26 -26.86
N ALA A 10 -13.32 22.94 -26.38
CA ALA A 10 -13.88 22.87 -25.05
C ALA A 10 -14.49 21.50 -24.72
N ARG A 11 -14.38 21.07 -23.45
CA ARG A 11 -14.97 19.85 -22.90
C ARG A 11 -16.48 20.02 -22.83
N ALA A 12 -17.21 19.28 -23.66
CA ALA A 12 -18.67 19.19 -23.58
C ALA A 12 -19.07 18.30 -22.41
N SER A 13 -19.87 18.87 -21.50
CA SER A 13 -20.67 18.17 -20.50
C SER A 13 -21.62 17.21 -21.23
N ARG A 14 -21.56 15.92 -20.91
CA ARG A 14 -22.60 14.96 -21.28
C ARG A 14 -23.28 14.45 -20.03
N THR A 15 -24.54 14.86 -19.94
CA THR A 15 -25.63 14.23 -19.21
C THR A 15 -25.85 12.79 -19.69
N GLU A 16 -26.13 11.92 -18.71
CA GLU A 16 -27.07 10.80 -18.73
C GLU A 16 -27.18 9.97 -20.01
N ASP A 17 -26.71 8.72 -19.94
CA ASP A 17 -27.43 7.61 -20.56
C ASP A 17 -27.39 6.38 -19.67
N ALA A 18 -28.56 5.81 -19.45
CA ALA A 18 -28.85 4.75 -18.51
C ALA A 18 -28.79 3.38 -19.21
N GLY A 19 -28.32 2.35 -18.50
CA GLY A 19 -28.44 0.96 -18.94
C GLY A 19 -27.93 -0.03 -17.89
N PRO A 20 -28.44 -1.27 -17.87
CA PRO A 20 -29.82 -1.60 -17.58
C PRO A 20 -29.96 -2.22 -16.19
N SER A 21 -31.03 -1.85 -15.49
CA SER A 21 -31.50 -2.50 -14.27
C SER A 21 -31.98 -3.93 -14.57
N ALA A 22 -31.26 -4.94 -14.09
CA ALA A 22 -31.74 -6.32 -14.07
C ALA A 22 -32.46 -6.59 -12.75
N GLY A 23 -33.79 -6.48 -12.77
CA GLY A 23 -34.64 -7.05 -11.74
C GLY A 23 -34.73 -8.56 -11.92
N ALA A 24 -34.31 -9.33 -10.91
CA ALA A 24 -34.61 -10.75 -10.82
C ALA A 24 -35.24 -11.03 -9.44
N SER A 25 -36.56 -11.23 -9.47
CA SER A 25 -37.34 -11.73 -8.34
C SER A 25 -37.05 -13.22 -8.17
N VAL A 26 -36.47 -13.63 -7.03
CA VAL A 26 -36.21 -15.04 -6.71
C VAL A 26 -37.36 -15.57 -5.84
N ALA A 27 -38.10 -16.52 -6.39
CA ALA A 27 -39.04 -17.35 -5.66
C ALA A 27 -38.28 -18.46 -4.90
N VAL A 28 -38.66 -18.68 -3.64
CA VAL A 28 -38.17 -19.75 -2.77
C VAL A 28 -38.97 -21.04 -3.02
N PRO A 29 -38.31 -22.21 -3.13
CA PRO A 29 -38.91 -23.47 -2.71
C PRO A 29 -38.17 -24.10 -1.51
N ARG A 30 -38.94 -24.74 -0.65
CA ARG A 30 -38.51 -25.44 0.58
C ARG A 30 -38.22 -26.94 0.33
N GLY A 31 -37.22 -27.46 1.06
CA GLY A 31 -37.00 -28.88 1.43
C GLY A 31 -36.18 -29.70 0.41
N SER A 32 -35.29 -30.64 0.76
CA SER A 32 -34.93 -31.31 2.02
C SER A 32 -33.64 -32.12 1.82
N SER A 33 -32.83 -32.23 2.88
CA SER A 33 -31.95 -33.34 3.31
C SER A 33 -30.75 -33.81 2.46
N GLY A 34 -29.56 -33.77 3.08
CA GLY A 34 -28.55 -34.83 2.97
C GLY A 34 -27.10 -34.35 2.98
N GLY A 35 -26.37 -34.63 4.08
CA GLY A 35 -24.90 -34.57 4.13
C GLY A 35 -24.32 -33.50 5.04
N GLN A 36 -24.33 -33.76 6.35
CA GLN A 36 -23.49 -33.04 7.31
C GLN A 36 -22.09 -33.64 7.26
N ASP A 37 -21.12 -32.92 6.71
CA ASP A 37 -19.72 -33.00 7.14
C ASP A 37 -19.40 -31.70 7.87
N ALA A 38 -19.66 -31.73 9.17
CA ALA A 38 -19.41 -30.65 10.10
C ALA A 38 -17.95 -30.68 10.55
N THR A 39 -17.06 -30.17 9.71
CA THR A 39 -15.78 -29.58 10.12
C THR A 39 -15.58 -28.25 9.40
N THR A 40 -16.57 -27.36 9.47
CA THR A 40 -16.40 -25.98 9.02
C THR A 40 -15.70 -25.22 10.13
N GLY A 41 -14.38 -25.10 10.03
CA GLY A 41 -13.56 -24.29 10.91
C GLY A 41 -14.14 -22.87 11.02
N CYS A 42 -14.19 -22.35 12.25
CA CYS A 42 -14.57 -20.97 12.49
C CYS A 42 -13.51 -20.07 11.85
N SER A 43 -13.85 -19.42 10.73
CA SER A 43 -12.90 -18.51 10.10
C SER A 43 -12.80 -17.23 10.94
N VAL A 44 -11.56 -16.83 11.24
CA VAL A 44 -11.28 -15.72 12.15
C VAL A 44 -11.56 -14.37 11.44
N HIS A 45 -11.61 -14.36 10.11
CA HIS A 45 -11.77 -13.16 9.27
C HIS A 45 -12.75 -13.38 8.09
N PRO A 46 -14.07 -13.54 8.35
CA PRO A 46 -15.05 -13.93 7.33
C PRO A 46 -15.19 -12.97 6.15
N GLY A 47 -14.86 -11.68 6.34
CA GLY A 47 -14.85 -10.69 5.25
C GLY A 47 -13.71 -10.91 4.26
N LEU A 48 -12.53 -11.28 4.76
CA LEU A 48 -11.36 -11.57 3.93
C LEU A 48 -11.56 -12.86 3.16
N ASP A 49 -12.04 -13.92 3.80
CA ASP A 49 -12.32 -15.19 3.13
C ASP A 49 -13.33 -15.01 2.00
N ARG A 50 -14.35 -14.18 2.23
CA ARG A 50 -15.33 -13.83 1.19
C ARG A 50 -14.68 -13.11 0.02
N LEU A 51 -13.77 -12.16 0.26
CA LEU A 51 -13.05 -11.45 -0.80
C LEU A 51 -12.19 -12.42 -1.62
N VAL A 52 -11.44 -13.30 -0.95
CA VAL A 52 -10.62 -14.33 -1.62
C VAL A 52 -11.48 -15.24 -2.48
N GLY A 53 -12.60 -15.73 -1.95
CA GLY A 53 -13.54 -16.57 -2.72
C GLY A 53 -14.20 -15.84 -3.90
N VAL A 54 -14.48 -14.54 -3.76
CA VAL A 54 -14.97 -13.70 -4.88
C VAL A 54 -13.90 -13.59 -5.96
N MET A 55 -12.66 -13.26 -5.60
CA MET A 55 -11.55 -13.13 -6.56
C MET A 55 -11.28 -14.44 -7.30
N ASP A 56 -11.25 -15.57 -6.58
CA ASP A 56 -11.06 -16.88 -7.19
C ASP A 56 -12.16 -17.20 -8.21
N ARG A 57 -13.42 -16.88 -7.88
CA ARG A 57 -14.53 -17.05 -8.82
C ARG A 57 -14.44 -16.12 -10.03
N LEU A 58 -14.01 -14.87 -9.85
CA LEU A 58 -13.87 -13.90 -10.92
C LEU A 58 -12.79 -14.32 -11.92
N ARG A 59 -11.64 -14.81 -11.46
CA ARG A 59 -10.52 -15.16 -12.33
C ARG A 59 -10.60 -16.57 -12.94
N SER A 60 -11.26 -17.51 -12.26
CA SER A 60 -11.39 -18.89 -12.72
C SER A 60 -12.25 -19.04 -14.00
N PRO A 61 -12.12 -20.14 -14.76
CA PRO A 61 -12.94 -20.40 -15.95
C PRO A 61 -14.45 -20.24 -15.69
N GLY A 62 -15.13 -19.52 -16.58
CA GLY A 62 -16.54 -19.14 -16.42
C GLY A 62 -16.79 -17.99 -15.44
N GLY A 63 -15.73 -17.30 -15.02
CA GLY A 63 -15.75 -16.02 -14.31
C GLY A 63 -15.76 -14.82 -15.29
N CYS A 64 -15.16 -13.72 -14.86
CA CYS A 64 -15.07 -12.48 -15.63
C CYS A 64 -13.89 -12.52 -16.60
N PRO A 65 -14.11 -12.31 -17.92
CA PRO A 65 -13.03 -12.31 -18.91
C PRO A 65 -11.96 -11.25 -18.65
N TRP A 66 -12.37 -10.06 -18.20
CA TRP A 66 -11.42 -8.98 -17.90
C TRP A 66 -10.49 -9.35 -16.74
N ASP A 67 -11.02 -9.96 -15.67
CA ASP A 67 -10.23 -10.37 -14.52
C ASP A 67 -9.25 -11.51 -14.86
N ALA A 68 -9.67 -12.43 -15.73
CA ALA A 68 -8.84 -13.53 -16.23
C ALA A 68 -7.65 -13.04 -17.08
N GLU A 69 -7.82 -11.95 -17.82
CA GLU A 69 -6.77 -11.39 -18.70
C GLU A 69 -5.73 -10.54 -17.97
N GLN A 70 -5.97 -10.14 -16.71
CA GLN A 70 -5.03 -9.28 -15.98
C GLN A 70 -3.71 -9.99 -15.66
N THR A 71 -2.62 -9.21 -15.74
CA THR A 71 -1.25 -9.61 -15.33
C THR A 71 -0.76 -8.71 -14.20
N HIS A 72 0.38 -9.05 -13.60
CA HIS A 72 0.99 -8.17 -12.59
C HIS A 72 1.25 -6.77 -13.16
N GLU A 73 1.74 -6.67 -14.40
CA GLU A 73 2.09 -5.43 -15.06
C GLU A 73 0.87 -4.59 -15.42
N SER A 74 -0.23 -5.21 -15.89
CA SER A 74 -1.45 -4.48 -16.25
C SER A 74 -2.12 -3.84 -15.04
N LEU A 75 -1.92 -4.41 -13.85
CA LEU A 75 -2.49 -3.93 -12.60
C LEU A 75 -1.70 -2.80 -11.92
N LEU A 76 -0.42 -2.59 -12.30
CA LEU A 76 0.44 -1.59 -11.66
C LEU A 76 -0.13 -0.16 -11.64
N PRO A 77 -0.76 0.37 -12.72
CA PRO A 77 -1.33 1.71 -12.69
C PRO A 77 -2.41 1.85 -11.62
N TYR A 78 -3.33 0.88 -11.55
CA TYR A 78 -4.41 0.86 -10.55
C TYR A 78 -3.83 0.79 -9.13
N ALA A 79 -2.88 -0.11 -8.88
CA ALA A 79 -2.25 -0.20 -7.56
C ALA A 79 -1.56 1.10 -7.10
N VAL A 80 -1.07 1.93 -8.04
CA VAL A 80 -0.53 3.26 -7.71
C VAL A 80 -1.66 4.25 -7.44
N GLU A 81 -2.73 4.23 -8.23
CA GLU A 81 -3.94 5.06 -8.03
C GLU A 81 -4.53 4.83 -6.64
N GLU A 82 -4.81 3.57 -6.26
CA GLU A 82 -5.39 3.23 -4.94
C GLU A 82 -4.54 3.76 -3.77
N VAL A 83 -3.21 3.73 -3.91
CA VAL A 83 -2.31 4.27 -2.87
C VAL A 83 -2.50 5.78 -2.70
N TYR A 84 -2.72 6.52 -3.79
CA TYR A 84 -2.98 7.95 -3.72
C TYR A 84 -4.40 8.29 -3.30
N GLU A 85 -5.38 7.46 -3.62
CA GLU A 85 -6.76 7.64 -3.13
C GLU A 85 -6.83 7.41 -1.61
N VAL A 86 -6.11 6.40 -1.08
CA VAL A 86 -5.92 6.25 0.38
C VAL A 86 -5.28 7.51 0.98
N VAL A 87 -4.27 8.08 0.33
CA VAL A 87 -3.62 9.32 0.78
C VAL A 87 -4.62 10.48 0.79
N GLU A 88 -5.39 10.67 -0.28
CA GLU A 88 -6.41 11.73 -0.38
C GLU A 88 -7.46 11.57 0.72
N ALA A 89 -8.00 10.37 0.93
CA ALA A 89 -9.00 10.12 1.96
C ALA A 89 -8.47 10.44 3.38
N VAL A 90 -7.20 10.11 3.65
CA VAL A 90 -6.54 10.45 4.93
C VAL A 90 -6.36 11.96 5.08
N GLU A 91 -5.86 12.64 4.05
CA GLU A 91 -5.61 14.09 4.06
C GLU A 91 -6.93 14.89 4.17
N ALA A 92 -8.00 14.42 3.54
CA ALA A 92 -9.34 15.00 3.63
C ALA A 92 -10.07 14.68 4.94
N GLY A 93 -9.56 13.75 5.75
CA GLY A 93 -10.26 13.26 6.95
C GLY A 93 -11.55 12.49 6.63
N ASP A 94 -11.69 11.98 5.41
CA ASP A 94 -12.86 11.22 4.97
C ASP A 94 -12.75 9.77 5.44
N ARG A 95 -13.48 9.45 6.51
CA ARG A 95 -13.48 8.11 7.09
C ARG A 95 -14.23 7.08 6.24
N ALA A 96 -15.22 7.50 5.46
CA ALA A 96 -15.97 6.61 4.60
C ALA A 96 -15.09 6.24 3.39
N GLY A 97 -14.56 7.25 2.69
CA GLY A 97 -13.58 7.06 1.62
C GLY A 97 -12.39 6.25 2.10
N MET A 98 -11.80 6.55 3.27
CA MET A 98 -10.66 5.77 3.78
C MET A 98 -10.94 4.27 3.88
N ARG A 99 -12.18 3.87 4.23
CA ARG A 99 -12.54 2.44 4.30
C ARG A 99 -12.70 1.82 2.90
N GLU A 100 -13.20 2.59 1.94
CA GLU A 100 -13.35 2.21 0.53
C GLU A 100 -11.96 1.98 -0.09
N GLU A 101 -11.09 3.00 -0.04
CA GLU A 101 -9.77 2.95 -0.66
C GLU A 101 -8.84 1.91 -0.01
N LEU A 102 -8.97 1.67 1.30
CA LEU A 102 -8.26 0.56 1.96
C LEU A 102 -8.76 -0.81 1.47
N GLY A 103 -10.04 -0.89 1.09
CA GLY A 103 -10.63 -2.07 0.46
C GLY A 103 -10.09 -2.30 -0.95
N ASP A 104 -9.96 -1.24 -1.74
CA ASP A 104 -9.44 -1.34 -3.11
C ASP A 104 -7.92 -1.59 -3.13
N LEU A 105 -7.17 -1.00 -2.20
CA LEU A 105 -5.77 -1.38 -1.99
C LEU A 105 -5.63 -2.86 -1.54
N LEU A 106 -6.55 -3.36 -0.70
CA LEU A 106 -6.58 -4.77 -0.31
C LEU A 106 -6.95 -5.67 -1.50
N LEU A 107 -7.86 -5.22 -2.38
CA LEU A 107 -8.21 -5.91 -3.62
C LEU A 107 -6.97 -6.12 -4.48
N GLN A 108 -6.11 -5.11 -4.65
CA GLN A 108 -4.86 -5.24 -5.42
C GLN A 108 -3.95 -6.34 -4.86
N VAL A 109 -3.82 -6.44 -3.52
CA VAL A 109 -3.03 -7.51 -2.87
C VAL A 109 -3.62 -8.89 -3.18
N VAL A 110 -4.93 -9.05 -3.00
CA VAL A 110 -5.64 -10.32 -3.27
C VAL A 110 -5.56 -10.70 -4.74
N PHE A 111 -5.68 -9.74 -5.65
CA PHE A 111 -5.61 -9.96 -7.10
C PHE A 111 -4.21 -10.47 -7.48
N HIS A 112 -3.15 -9.76 -7.07
CA HIS A 112 -1.79 -10.19 -7.36
C HIS A 112 -1.46 -11.55 -6.75
N ALA A 113 -1.92 -11.83 -5.52
CA ALA A 113 -1.74 -13.15 -4.92
C ALA A 113 -2.48 -14.25 -5.72
N ARG A 114 -3.68 -13.97 -6.23
CA ARG A 114 -4.40 -14.94 -7.05
C ARG A 114 -3.75 -15.19 -8.42
N ILE A 115 -3.13 -14.17 -9.02
CA ILE A 115 -2.30 -14.32 -10.23
C ILE A 115 -1.06 -15.17 -9.91
N ALA A 116 -0.40 -14.92 -8.77
CA ALA A 116 0.80 -15.63 -8.37
C ALA A 116 0.59 -17.13 -8.17
N GLN A 117 -0.60 -17.56 -7.72
CA GLN A 117 -0.96 -18.98 -7.63
C GLN A 117 -0.88 -19.72 -8.97
N GLU A 118 -0.98 -19.01 -10.09
CA GLU A 118 -0.91 -19.58 -11.44
C GLU A 118 0.54 -19.69 -11.95
N HIS A 119 1.52 -19.20 -11.19
CA HIS A 119 2.92 -19.26 -11.58
C HIS A 119 3.40 -20.74 -11.66
N PRO A 120 4.04 -21.16 -12.76
CA PRO A 120 4.34 -22.57 -13.00
C PRO A 120 5.38 -23.17 -12.06
N ASP A 121 6.35 -22.36 -11.62
CA ASP A 121 7.55 -22.84 -10.91
C ASP A 121 7.63 -22.37 -9.45
N ASP A 122 6.87 -21.34 -9.09
CA ASP A 122 6.98 -20.65 -7.79
C ASP A 122 5.62 -20.02 -7.41
N PRO A 123 4.55 -20.84 -7.27
CA PRO A 123 3.24 -20.33 -6.89
C PRO A 123 3.22 -19.96 -5.40
N PHE A 124 2.53 -18.87 -5.09
CA PHE A 124 2.17 -18.50 -3.73
C PHE A 124 0.77 -17.87 -3.70
N ASP A 125 0.13 -17.90 -2.55
CA ASP A 125 -1.20 -17.33 -2.33
C ASP A 125 -1.20 -16.16 -1.33
N VAL A 126 -2.41 -15.70 -0.96
CA VAL A 126 -2.58 -14.59 -0.03
C VAL A 126 -2.22 -14.98 1.41
N ASP A 127 -2.35 -16.25 1.77
CA ASP A 127 -1.98 -16.76 3.09
C ASP A 127 -0.44 -16.81 3.20
N ASP A 128 0.26 -17.21 2.14
CA ASP A 128 1.73 -17.11 2.07
C ASP A 128 2.20 -15.66 2.26
N VAL A 129 1.58 -14.71 1.54
CA VAL A 129 1.88 -13.27 1.68
C VAL A 129 1.66 -12.79 3.12
N ALA A 130 0.55 -13.21 3.74
CA ALA A 130 0.20 -12.85 5.11
C ALA A 130 1.17 -13.47 6.14
N ALA A 131 1.52 -14.75 5.96
CA ALA A 131 2.46 -15.47 6.80
C ALA A 131 3.85 -14.83 6.75
N ASP A 132 4.35 -14.51 5.56
CA ASP A 132 5.67 -13.89 5.36
C ASP A 132 5.76 -12.51 6.01
N VAL A 133 4.72 -11.66 5.84
CA VAL A 133 4.71 -10.35 6.49
C VAL A 133 4.58 -10.48 8.01
N ALA A 134 3.78 -11.42 8.52
CA ALA A 134 3.63 -11.68 9.95
C ALA A 134 4.95 -12.17 10.58
N ALA A 135 5.59 -13.18 9.99
CA ALA A 135 6.88 -13.69 10.43
C ALA A 135 7.94 -12.58 10.45
N LYS A 136 8.02 -11.79 9.36
CA LYS A 136 8.92 -10.63 9.26
C LYS A 136 8.65 -9.59 10.35
N LEU A 137 7.38 -9.27 10.65
CA LEU A 137 7.02 -8.33 11.70
C LEU A 137 7.38 -8.87 13.08
N ARG A 138 7.14 -10.15 13.37
CA ARG A 138 7.52 -10.79 14.64
C ARG A 138 9.03 -10.73 14.87
N ARG A 139 9.84 -11.14 13.88
CA ARG A 139 11.32 -11.07 13.95
C ARG A 139 11.83 -9.65 14.20
N ARG A 140 11.15 -8.63 13.67
CA ARG A 140 11.54 -7.22 13.80
C ARG A 140 11.03 -6.55 15.08
N HIS A 141 10.12 -7.20 15.81
CA HIS A 141 9.56 -6.71 17.08
C HIS A 141 9.76 -7.71 18.23
N PRO A 142 10.98 -8.18 18.52
CA PRO A 142 11.21 -9.12 19.62
C PRO A 142 10.98 -8.47 20.99
N HIS A 143 10.93 -7.13 21.08
CA HIS A 143 10.49 -6.42 22.28
C HIS A 143 8.99 -6.58 22.55
N VAL A 144 8.18 -6.96 21.55
CA VAL A 144 6.76 -7.28 21.68
C VAL A 144 6.55 -8.79 21.80
N PHE A 145 7.23 -9.58 20.97
CA PHE A 145 6.96 -11.02 20.81
C PHE A 145 7.97 -11.96 21.49
N GLY A 146 9.03 -11.42 22.09
CA GLY A 146 10.14 -12.20 22.66
C GLY A 146 11.07 -12.80 21.59
N GLU A 147 12.30 -13.14 21.97
CA GLU A 147 13.30 -13.74 21.06
C GLU A 147 12.99 -15.22 20.70
N THR A 148 12.19 -15.90 21.53
CA THR A 148 11.83 -17.32 21.34
C THR A 148 10.67 -17.57 20.38
N ALA A 149 10.10 -16.52 19.80
CA ALA A 149 8.96 -16.55 18.88
C ALA A 149 9.20 -17.42 17.63
N GLU A 150 10.46 -17.63 17.23
CA GLU A 150 10.83 -18.42 16.04
C GLU A 150 10.79 -19.95 16.27
N ARG A 151 10.76 -20.44 17.52
CA ARG A 151 10.77 -21.89 17.84
C ARG A 151 9.40 -22.52 18.02
N ALA A 152 8.30 -21.76 17.97
CA ALA A 152 6.98 -22.22 18.37
C ALA A 152 6.13 -22.81 17.24
N GLU A 153 6.59 -22.82 15.99
CA GLU A 153 5.79 -23.29 14.84
C GLU A 153 5.81 -24.82 14.63
N THR A 154 6.59 -25.59 15.41
CA THR A 154 6.64 -27.07 15.28
C THR A 154 6.00 -27.85 16.42
N ALA A 155 5.20 -27.22 17.29
CA ALA A 155 4.52 -27.95 18.35
C ALA A 155 3.05 -27.54 18.49
N GLU A 156 2.15 -28.47 18.17
CA GLU A 156 0.80 -28.55 18.72
C GLU A 156 0.89 -28.54 20.25
N THR A 157 0.91 -27.37 20.87
CA THR A 157 0.44 -27.07 22.24
C THR A 157 0.76 -25.62 22.56
N ALA A 158 -0.12 -24.70 22.15
CA ALA A 158 -0.13 -23.32 22.61
C ALA A 158 -1.09 -23.15 23.80
N GLU A 159 -1.02 -24.03 24.79
CA GLU A 159 -1.64 -23.81 26.10
C GLU A 159 -0.56 -23.54 27.14
N ALA A 160 -0.78 -22.47 27.90
CA ALA A 160 0.05 -21.96 29.00
C ALA A 160 1.40 -21.35 28.60
N ARG A 161 1.41 -20.03 28.33
CA ARG A 161 2.49 -19.12 28.75
C ARG A 161 1.98 -17.66 28.82
N THR A 162 0.96 -17.42 29.64
CA THR A 162 0.72 -16.08 30.19
C THR A 162 1.67 -15.91 31.38
N GLY A 163 2.90 -15.52 31.10
CA GLY A 163 3.97 -15.42 32.10
C GLY A 163 4.94 -14.30 31.74
N SER A 164 4.61 -13.11 32.25
CA SER A 164 5.49 -11.96 32.51
C SER A 164 6.91 -11.99 31.92
N ALA A 165 7.11 -11.21 30.85
CA ALA A 165 8.38 -10.54 30.56
C ALA A 165 8.11 -9.06 30.26
N ALA A 166 7.32 -8.41 31.12
CA ALA A 166 7.32 -6.95 31.20
C ALA A 166 8.46 -6.55 32.14
N GLY A 167 9.68 -6.55 31.61
CA GLY A 167 10.90 -6.21 32.33
C GLY A 167 11.79 -5.30 31.48
N GLU A 168 11.78 -4.02 31.86
CA GLU A 168 12.82 -2.99 31.64
C GLU A 168 12.98 -2.38 30.24
N GLY A 169 12.40 -1.18 30.11
CA GLY A 169 12.71 -0.20 29.07
C GLY A 169 11.76 -0.26 27.88
N ALA A 170 10.65 0.48 27.94
CA ALA A 170 9.91 0.82 26.73
C ALA A 170 10.89 1.53 25.79
N LEU A 171 11.27 0.86 24.70
CA LEU A 171 12.06 1.47 23.65
C LEU A 171 11.24 2.64 23.09
N ASP A 172 11.83 3.83 23.01
CA ASP A 172 11.18 4.93 22.31
C ASP A 172 11.01 4.59 20.82
N ALA A 173 10.05 5.25 20.15
CA ALA A 173 9.73 4.98 18.75
C ALA A 173 10.96 5.12 17.83
N GLU A 174 11.87 6.02 18.18
CA GLU A 174 13.11 6.25 17.43
C GLU A 174 14.09 5.07 17.58
N ALA A 175 14.23 4.49 18.77
CA ALA A 175 15.04 3.31 19.04
C ALA A 175 14.50 2.08 18.31
N VAL A 176 13.16 1.92 18.24
CA VAL A 176 12.51 0.89 17.43
C VAL A 176 12.82 1.10 15.95
N HIS A 177 12.72 2.33 15.45
CA HIS A 177 13.00 2.64 14.04
C HIS A 177 14.47 2.39 13.68
N ARG A 178 15.44 2.79 14.53
CA ARG A 178 16.88 2.50 14.33
C ARG A 178 17.16 1.01 14.26
N ARG A 179 16.60 0.23 15.19
CA ARG A 179 16.75 -1.24 15.19
C ARG A 179 16.19 -1.86 13.91
N TRP A 180 15.05 -1.36 13.44
CA TRP A 180 14.45 -1.82 12.19
C TRP A 180 15.36 -1.56 10.98
N ASP A 181 16.00 -0.39 10.93
CA ASP A 181 16.95 -0.07 9.85
C ASP A 181 18.20 -0.97 9.90
N VAL A 182 18.73 -1.29 11.08
CA VAL A 182 19.85 -2.25 11.22
C VAL A 182 19.46 -3.64 10.71
N LEU A 183 18.30 -4.16 11.12
CA LEU A 183 17.81 -5.46 10.64
C LEU A 183 17.56 -5.47 9.13
N LYS A 184 17.02 -4.38 8.56
CA LYS A 184 16.84 -4.24 7.10
C LYS A 184 18.18 -4.26 6.36
N GLN A 185 19.25 -3.71 6.94
CA GLN A 185 20.57 -3.69 6.32
C GLN A 185 21.22 -5.07 6.34
N SER A 186 21.15 -5.79 7.47
CA SER A 186 21.73 -7.13 7.58
C SER A 186 21.02 -8.16 6.68
N GLU A 187 19.69 -8.06 6.52
CA GLU A 187 18.91 -8.97 5.68
C GLU A 187 19.13 -8.76 4.17
N LYS A 188 19.51 -7.55 3.74
CA LYS A 188 19.52 -7.18 2.31
C LYS A 188 20.91 -6.99 1.69
N ALA A 189 21.99 -7.31 2.41
CA ALA A 189 23.39 -7.28 1.93
C ALA A 189 23.68 -6.16 0.91
N ARG A 190 23.29 -4.92 1.23
CA ARG A 190 23.33 -3.79 0.28
C ARG A 190 24.76 -3.29 0.08
N ALA A 191 25.12 -2.97 -1.16
CA ALA A 191 26.43 -2.39 -1.49
C ALA A 191 26.48 -0.88 -1.20
N SER A 192 25.35 -0.20 -1.31
CA SER A 192 25.19 1.24 -1.07
C SER A 192 24.06 1.55 -0.10
N VAL A 193 24.22 2.63 0.68
CA VAL A 193 23.19 3.10 1.62
C VAL A 193 21.89 3.50 0.91
N VAL A 194 21.95 3.88 -0.37
CA VAL A 194 20.77 4.24 -1.17
C VAL A 194 20.12 3.05 -1.89
N ASP A 195 20.69 1.84 -1.80
CA ASP A 195 20.15 0.67 -2.50
C ASP A 195 18.76 0.26 -1.99
N GLY A 196 17.86 -0.11 -2.90
CA GLY A 196 16.48 -0.44 -2.57
C GLY A 196 15.62 0.76 -2.16
N ILE A 197 15.98 1.97 -2.60
CA ILE A 197 15.03 3.08 -2.75
C ILE A 197 14.33 2.90 -4.10
N PRO A 198 13.00 2.69 -4.16
CA PRO A 198 12.31 2.48 -5.42
C PRO A 198 12.50 3.68 -6.36
N PRO A 199 12.89 3.47 -7.63
CA PRO A 199 13.08 4.56 -8.58
C PRO A 199 11.75 5.23 -8.97
N ALA A 200 10.63 4.50 -8.89
CA ALA A 200 9.29 4.98 -9.21
C ALA A 200 8.65 5.87 -8.12
N LEU A 201 9.34 6.10 -6.99
CA LEU A 201 8.85 7.05 -5.99
C LEU A 201 8.76 8.47 -6.59
N PRO A 202 7.75 9.28 -6.19
CA PRO A 202 7.73 10.70 -6.48
C PRO A 202 9.02 11.40 -6.11
N ALA A 203 9.36 12.46 -6.84
CA ALA A 203 10.67 13.09 -6.76
C ALA A 203 10.99 13.60 -5.35
N LEU A 204 10.04 14.23 -4.63
CA LEU A 204 10.30 14.76 -3.29
C LEU A 204 10.40 13.64 -2.26
N ALA A 205 9.46 12.69 -2.28
CA ALA A 205 9.52 11.50 -1.42
C ALA A 205 10.83 10.70 -1.62
N ARG A 206 11.27 10.54 -2.87
CA ARG A 206 12.53 9.86 -3.21
C ARG A 206 13.73 10.66 -2.70
N ALA A 207 13.76 11.96 -2.93
CA ALA A 207 14.83 12.85 -2.44
C ALA A 207 14.94 12.80 -0.92
N GLN A 208 13.81 12.91 -0.21
CA GLN A 208 13.75 12.86 1.25
C GLN A 208 14.25 11.52 1.79
N LYS A 209 13.93 10.41 1.11
CA LYS A 209 14.43 9.07 1.46
C LYS A 209 15.93 8.92 1.24
N VAL A 210 16.47 9.45 0.15
CA VAL A 210 17.92 9.47 -0.12
C VAL A 210 18.65 10.27 0.97
N LEU A 211 18.22 11.51 1.21
CA LEU A 211 18.80 12.39 2.22
C LEU A 211 18.74 11.79 3.62
N GLY A 212 17.60 11.19 3.97
CA GLY A 212 17.42 10.51 5.26
C GLY A 212 18.39 9.35 5.46
N ARG A 213 18.64 8.54 4.42
CA ARG A 213 19.60 7.43 4.51
C ARG A 213 21.05 7.89 4.59
N VAL A 214 21.41 8.92 3.81
CA VAL A 214 22.74 9.56 3.87
C VAL A 214 23.01 10.08 5.28
N ARG A 215 22.05 10.80 5.87
CA ARG A 215 22.15 11.37 7.22
C ARG A 215 22.24 10.29 8.29
N ARG A 216 21.39 9.26 8.25
CA ARG A 216 21.43 8.14 9.21
C ARG A 216 22.72 7.34 9.14
N ALA A 217 23.33 7.23 7.95
CA ALA A 217 24.64 6.61 7.77
C ALA A 217 25.81 7.51 8.22
N GLY A 218 25.54 8.76 8.62
CA GLY A 218 26.59 9.71 9.01
C GLY A 218 27.49 10.14 7.85
N LEU A 219 27.04 9.99 6.60
CA LEU A 219 27.84 10.36 5.43
C LEU A 219 27.79 11.89 5.27
N GLY A 220 28.97 12.53 5.30
CA GLY A 220 29.14 13.97 5.06
C GLY A 220 29.02 14.35 3.59
N VAL A 221 27.90 14.00 2.95
CA VAL A 221 27.61 14.42 1.58
C VAL A 221 27.09 15.85 1.61
N GLU A 222 27.92 16.79 1.18
CA GLU A 222 27.48 18.17 1.00
C GLU A 222 26.51 18.27 -0.18
N LEU A 223 25.39 18.97 0.04
CA LEU A 223 24.53 19.36 -1.05
C LEU A 223 25.24 20.42 -1.89
N PRO A 224 25.42 20.20 -3.21
CA PRO A 224 26.16 21.13 -4.05
C PRO A 224 25.48 22.50 -4.01
N PRO A 225 26.19 23.56 -3.59
CA PRO A 225 25.64 24.91 -3.64
C PRO A 225 25.60 25.31 -5.10
N ASP A 226 24.41 25.40 -5.67
CA ASP A 226 24.26 26.08 -6.95
C ASP A 226 22.86 26.66 -7.09
N ALA A 227 22.78 27.98 -6.91
CA ALA A 227 21.54 28.76 -6.97
C ALA A 227 20.91 28.76 -8.37
N ASP A 228 21.67 28.42 -9.41
CA ASP A 228 21.23 28.47 -10.80
C ASP A 228 20.46 27.20 -11.24
N SER A 229 20.56 26.11 -10.48
CA SER A 229 19.84 24.87 -10.78
C SER A 229 18.56 24.75 -9.96
N LEU A 230 17.40 24.84 -10.63
CA LEU A 230 16.10 24.61 -10.00
C LEU A 230 16.04 23.25 -9.27
N GLY A 231 16.59 22.19 -9.88
CA GLY A 231 16.61 20.86 -9.26
C GLY A 231 17.40 20.81 -7.95
N ARG A 232 18.54 21.51 -7.87
CA ARG A 232 19.32 21.60 -6.62
C ARG A 232 18.62 22.43 -5.55
N ARG A 233 17.93 23.50 -5.95
CA ARG A 233 17.09 24.29 -5.04
C ARG A 233 15.93 23.48 -4.47
N LEU A 234 15.24 22.70 -5.31
CA LEU A 234 14.21 21.77 -4.85
C LEU A 234 14.78 20.74 -3.87
N LEU A 235 15.96 20.16 -4.17
CA LEU A 235 16.61 19.23 -3.26
C LEU A 235 16.99 19.87 -1.91
N ALA A 236 17.45 21.12 -1.91
CA ALA A 236 17.75 21.87 -0.70
C ALA A 236 16.49 22.13 0.15
N LEU A 237 15.35 22.46 -0.49
CA LEU A 237 14.07 22.60 0.21
C LEU A 237 13.59 21.29 0.83
N VAL A 238 13.80 20.16 0.16
CA VAL A 238 13.48 18.83 0.72
C VAL A 238 14.36 18.53 1.94
N ASP A 239 15.65 18.85 1.88
CA ASP A 239 16.57 18.69 3.01
C ASP A 239 16.20 19.60 4.20
N GLU A 240 15.79 20.83 3.94
CA GLU A 240 15.23 21.76 4.94
C GLU A 240 13.99 21.18 5.60
N ALA A 241 12.98 20.79 4.80
CA ALA A 241 11.75 20.16 5.28
C ALA A 241 12.05 18.95 6.18
N GLN A 242 12.98 18.10 5.76
CA GLN A 242 13.36 16.92 6.51
C GLN A 242 14.05 17.24 7.85
N ARG A 243 14.84 18.32 7.95
CA ARG A 243 15.48 18.72 9.21
C ARG A 243 14.46 19.20 10.24
N VAL A 244 13.35 19.76 9.80
CA VAL A 244 12.25 20.23 10.66
C VAL A 244 11.13 19.20 10.82
N GLY A 245 11.34 17.97 10.34
CA GLY A 245 10.37 16.88 10.50
C GLY A 245 9.13 16.99 9.61
N VAL A 246 9.19 17.79 8.56
CA VAL A 246 8.11 17.95 7.57
C VAL A 246 8.30 16.96 6.42
N ASP A 247 7.21 16.33 5.98
CA ASP A 247 7.21 15.55 4.74
C ASP A 247 7.02 16.47 3.54
N ALA A 248 8.05 16.61 2.71
CA ALA A 248 8.07 17.54 1.59
C ALA A 248 7.04 17.21 0.50
N GLU A 249 6.75 15.92 0.28
CA GLU A 249 5.75 15.48 -0.70
C GLU A 249 4.35 15.91 -0.26
N SER A 250 3.99 15.57 0.99
CA SER A 250 2.69 15.94 1.57
C SER A 250 2.53 17.46 1.69
N ALA A 251 3.61 18.18 2.06
CA ALA A 251 3.61 19.63 2.14
C ALA A 251 3.34 20.29 0.78
N LEU A 252 3.95 19.79 -0.31
CA LEU A 252 3.69 20.31 -1.64
C LEU A 252 2.28 19.94 -2.12
N ARG A 253 1.80 18.71 -1.86
CA ARG A 253 0.42 18.32 -2.19
C ARG A 253 -0.60 19.26 -1.53
N GLY A 254 -0.47 19.51 -0.22
CA GLY A 254 -1.33 20.44 0.49
C GLY A 254 -1.30 21.86 -0.10
N ALA A 255 -0.11 22.38 -0.41
CA ALA A 255 0.02 23.70 -1.03
C ALA A 255 -0.60 23.78 -2.43
N VAL A 256 -0.51 22.69 -3.22
CA VAL A 256 -1.18 22.60 -4.53
C VAL A 256 -2.70 22.57 -4.36
N HIS A 257 -3.22 21.80 -3.40
CA HIS A 257 -4.65 21.77 -3.09
C HIS A 257 -5.20 23.15 -2.69
N ASP A 258 -4.47 23.90 -1.88
CA ASP A 258 -4.82 25.27 -1.50
C ASP A 258 -4.88 26.22 -2.70
N LEU A 259 -3.90 26.08 -3.61
CA LEU A 259 -3.85 26.84 -4.86
C LEU A 259 -5.05 26.50 -5.77
N GLU A 260 -5.35 25.22 -5.95
CA GLU A 260 -6.51 24.77 -6.74
C GLU A 260 -7.83 25.32 -6.16
N SER A 261 -7.97 25.29 -4.84
CA SER A 261 -9.11 25.87 -4.14
C SER A 261 -9.21 27.39 -4.37
N ALA A 262 -8.08 28.10 -4.38
CA ALA A 262 -8.04 29.52 -4.70
C ALA A 262 -8.43 29.81 -6.16
N VAL A 263 -7.97 28.99 -7.10
CA VAL A 263 -8.36 29.09 -8.53
C VAL A 263 -9.87 28.91 -8.68
N ARG A 264 -10.45 27.86 -8.09
CA ARG A 264 -11.91 27.60 -8.17
C ARG A 264 -12.74 28.76 -7.60
N ARG A 265 -12.28 29.39 -6.51
CA ARG A 265 -12.93 30.59 -5.95
C ARG A 265 -12.87 31.79 -6.89
N ALA A 266 -11.75 31.98 -7.58
CA ALA A 266 -11.57 33.07 -8.54
C ALA A 266 -12.41 32.86 -9.82
N GLU A 267 -12.62 31.61 -10.24
CA GLU A 267 -13.48 31.28 -11.40
C GLU A 267 -14.97 31.47 -11.12
N ALA A 268 -15.39 31.41 -9.85
CA ALA A 268 -16.78 31.54 -9.44
C ALA A 268 -17.24 32.99 -9.18
N GLY A 269 -16.32 33.95 -9.16
CA GLY A 269 -16.57 35.38 -8.91
C GLY A 269 -16.52 36.22 -10.19
#